data_AF-A0A7S3P1X5-F1
#
_entry.id   AF-A0A7S3P1X5-F1
#
_cell.length_a   1.000
_cell.length_b   1.000
_cell.length_c   1.000
_cell.angle_alpha   90.00
_cell.angle_beta   90.00
_cell.angle_gamma   90.00
#
_symmetry.space_group_name_H-M   'P 1'
#
loop_
_entity.id
_entity.type
_entity.pdbx_description
1 polymer ?
#
loop_
_entity_poly.entity_id
_entity_poly.type
_entity_poly.pdbx_seq_one_letter_code
_entity_poly.pdbx_strand_id
1 'polypeptide(L)'
;MSYFPSNSRFIDLISLEVIEVKGNGKQVSLEARWDYPLIHMREGTIIPYQKFGQSMTTNELVSENYIQLLIFSDRHQNAEGTLYVDKDGISLKEISSNTFEYYKITFSENMIRIALADGFETSGKLDKNQIVENITVVDAAMYNDTDFACMFDENMDSTPIVVDYDEEKETLHFLPRHEKEVIELRSIRGIQFGNSREDESFCNPTYVISDIQVDKEGDYANKKVTVKVEATNGDMSSFDAEFYLLKDNLINVDFVPDISPEPFEMPNIVLNSTLYPNRKSFATGDIMSYLNLPKVGENFYFEIH
;
A
#
# COMPACT_ATOMS: atom_id res chain seq x y z
N MET A 1 -29.75 16.84 -18.52
CA MET A 1 -28.71 17.73 -17.97
C MET A 1 -28.51 17.37 -16.52
N SER A 2 -27.25 17.28 -16.08
CA SER A 2 -26.87 16.95 -14.71
C SER A 2 -25.93 18.04 -14.18
N TYR A 3 -26.09 18.43 -12.92
CA TYR A 3 -25.21 19.43 -12.31
C TYR A 3 -23.97 18.75 -11.71
N PHE A 4 -22.80 19.29 -12.03
CA PHE A 4 -21.53 18.87 -11.46
C PHE A 4 -20.94 20.01 -10.62
N PRO A 5 -20.44 19.71 -9.40
CA PRO A 5 -19.84 20.72 -8.51
C PRO A 5 -18.65 21.47 -9.13
N SER A 6 -18.35 22.64 -8.58
CA SER A 6 -17.18 23.45 -8.96
C SER A 6 -15.87 22.71 -8.69
N ASN A 7 -14.87 22.93 -9.56
CA ASN A 7 -13.49 22.43 -9.42
C ASN A 7 -13.44 20.95 -9.03
N SER A 8 -14.13 20.12 -9.80
CA SER A 8 -14.24 18.70 -9.52
C SER A 8 -14.05 17.87 -10.77
N ARG A 9 -13.54 16.66 -10.57
CA ARG A 9 -13.43 15.63 -11.58
C ARG A 9 -14.25 14.42 -11.18
N PHE A 10 -14.88 13.84 -12.18
CA PHE A 10 -15.62 12.60 -12.06
C PHE A 10 -15.20 11.66 -13.19
N ILE A 11 -15.37 10.37 -12.99
CA ILE A 11 -15.40 9.39 -14.07
C ILE A 11 -16.81 8.84 -14.21
N ASP A 12 -17.23 8.54 -15.43
CA ASP A 12 -18.39 7.67 -15.66
C ASP A 12 -17.98 6.21 -15.36
N LEU A 13 -18.71 5.50 -14.49
CA LEU A 13 -18.30 4.18 -14.01
C LEU A 13 -18.42 3.06 -15.06
N ILE A 14 -19.03 3.33 -16.22
CA ILE A 14 -19.21 2.34 -17.28
C ILE A 14 -18.11 2.50 -18.33
N SER A 15 -17.91 3.73 -18.81
CA SER A 15 -16.94 4.06 -19.85
C SER A 15 -15.56 4.42 -19.30
N LEU A 16 -15.47 4.77 -18.01
CA LEU A 16 -14.30 5.31 -17.34
C LEU A 16 -13.83 6.68 -17.87
N GLU A 17 -14.63 7.33 -18.72
CA GLU A 17 -14.32 8.66 -19.26
C GLU A 17 -14.35 9.75 -18.17
N VAL A 18 -13.35 10.62 -18.20
CA VAL A 18 -13.22 11.73 -17.25
C VAL A 18 -14.12 12.91 -17.64
N ILE A 19 -14.94 13.35 -16.69
CA ILE A 19 -15.74 14.57 -16.74
C ILE A 19 -15.10 15.61 -15.82
N GLU A 20 -14.44 16.61 -16.42
CA GLU A 20 -13.83 17.71 -15.67
C GLU A 20 -14.70 18.99 -15.66
N VAL A 21 -14.87 19.56 -14.47
CA VAL A 21 -15.52 20.85 -14.24
C VAL A 21 -14.54 21.86 -13.64
N LYS A 22 -14.10 22.81 -14.46
CA LYS A 22 -13.23 23.93 -14.04
C LYS A 22 -14.05 25.16 -13.66
N GLY A 23 -13.69 25.81 -12.57
CA GLY A 23 -14.35 27.04 -12.11
C GLY A 23 -15.66 26.74 -11.37
N ASN A 24 -16.70 27.51 -11.65
CA ASN A 24 -18.01 27.33 -11.04
C ASN A 24 -18.64 25.99 -11.46
N GLY A 25 -19.49 25.42 -10.59
CA GLY A 25 -20.24 24.23 -10.95
C GLY A 25 -21.09 24.47 -12.20
N LYS A 26 -21.22 23.45 -13.04
CA LYS A 26 -21.86 23.57 -14.36
C LYS A 26 -22.88 22.46 -14.58
N GLN A 27 -23.92 22.78 -15.33
CA GLN A 27 -24.79 21.75 -15.89
C GLN A 27 -24.11 21.17 -17.13
N VAL A 28 -23.93 19.85 -17.15
CA VAL A 28 -23.39 19.11 -18.28
C VAL A 28 -24.53 18.35 -18.95
N SER A 29 -24.59 18.40 -20.28
CA SER A 29 -25.46 17.53 -21.05
C SER A 29 -24.71 16.24 -21.31
N LEU A 30 -25.14 15.16 -20.67
CA LEU A 30 -24.63 13.82 -20.89
C LEU A 30 -25.62 13.07 -21.77
N GLU A 31 -25.10 12.20 -22.63
CA GLU A 31 -25.93 11.29 -23.42
C GLU A 31 -26.51 10.23 -22.49
N ALA A 32 -27.75 10.43 -22.06
CA ALA A 32 -28.48 9.41 -21.32
C ALA A 32 -28.93 8.34 -22.32
N ARG A 33 -28.29 7.18 -22.28
CA ARG A 33 -28.77 6.03 -23.02
C ARG A 33 -29.91 5.34 -22.26
N TRP A 34 -30.82 4.73 -22.99
CA TRP A 34 -32.01 4.10 -22.41
C TRP A 34 -31.68 2.78 -21.69
N ASP A 35 -30.53 2.20 -22.00
CA ASP A 35 -30.08 0.88 -21.55
C ASP A 35 -29.18 0.92 -20.30
N TYR A 36 -28.73 2.09 -19.84
CA TYR A 36 -28.03 2.21 -18.57
C TYR A 36 -28.18 3.60 -17.91
N PRO A 37 -28.25 3.66 -16.56
CA PRO A 37 -28.18 4.92 -15.84
C PRO A 37 -26.75 5.47 -15.83
N LEU A 38 -26.61 6.79 -15.85
CA LEU A 38 -25.32 7.46 -15.69
C LEU A 38 -24.92 7.45 -14.22
N ILE A 39 -23.81 6.79 -13.89
CA ILE A 39 -23.28 6.69 -12.53
C ILE A 39 -21.85 7.20 -12.56
N HIS A 40 -21.52 8.12 -11.65
CA HIS A 40 -20.24 8.78 -11.63
C HIS A 40 -19.53 8.57 -10.30
N MET A 41 -18.20 8.41 -10.36
CA MET A 41 -17.31 8.38 -9.21
C MET A 41 -16.48 9.65 -9.18
N ARG A 42 -16.31 10.24 -8.00
CA ARG A 42 -15.53 11.46 -7.80
C ARG A 42 -14.04 11.11 -7.64
N GLU A 43 -13.17 12.01 -8.08
CA GLU A 43 -11.73 11.93 -7.80
C GLU A 43 -11.41 11.84 -6.30
N GLY A 44 -10.24 11.32 -5.96
CA GLY A 44 -9.80 11.11 -4.58
C GLY A 44 -10.45 9.90 -3.90
N THR A 45 -11.09 9.02 -4.66
CA THR A 45 -11.88 7.91 -4.12
C THR A 45 -11.30 6.56 -4.55
N ILE A 46 -11.41 5.57 -3.67
CA ILE A 46 -11.19 4.15 -3.98
C ILE A 46 -12.48 3.40 -3.67
N ILE A 47 -12.99 2.62 -4.64
CA ILE A 47 -14.19 1.81 -4.48
C ILE A 47 -13.82 0.33 -4.57
N PRO A 48 -13.96 -0.44 -3.48
CA PRO A 48 -14.01 -1.90 -3.56
C PRO A 48 -15.36 -2.35 -4.13
N TYR A 49 -15.34 -3.31 -5.05
CA TYR A 49 -16.55 -3.89 -5.62
C TYR A 49 -16.34 -5.36 -6.05
N GLN A 50 -17.43 -6.10 -6.23
CA GLN A 50 -17.41 -7.44 -6.82
C GLN A 50 -18.20 -7.40 -8.13
N LYS A 51 -17.64 -7.95 -9.21
CA LYS A 51 -18.38 -8.10 -10.47
C LYS A 51 -19.40 -9.23 -10.32
N PHE A 52 -20.63 -9.01 -10.80
CA PHE A 52 -21.70 -9.99 -10.68
C PHE A 52 -21.47 -11.25 -11.53
N GLY A 53 -20.72 -11.16 -12.64
CA GLY A 53 -20.47 -12.31 -13.51
C GLY A 53 -21.77 -13.02 -13.91
N GLN A 54 -21.90 -14.29 -13.51
CA GLN A 54 -23.12 -15.10 -13.66
C GLN A 54 -23.94 -15.23 -12.37
N SER A 55 -23.46 -14.68 -11.25
CA SER A 55 -24.09 -14.80 -9.94
C SER A 55 -25.38 -13.99 -9.89
N MET A 56 -26.44 -14.61 -9.39
CA MET A 56 -27.79 -14.06 -9.33
C MET A 56 -28.20 -13.68 -7.90
N THR A 57 -27.45 -14.14 -6.90
CA THR A 57 -27.66 -13.84 -5.47
C THR A 57 -26.41 -13.28 -4.82
N THR A 58 -26.56 -12.62 -3.67
CA THR A 58 -25.42 -12.13 -2.88
C THR A 58 -24.57 -13.27 -2.32
N ASN A 59 -25.19 -14.40 -1.98
CA ASN A 59 -24.46 -15.58 -1.52
C ASN A 59 -23.57 -16.15 -2.63
N GLU A 60 -24.10 -16.26 -3.86
CA GLU A 60 -23.32 -16.65 -5.03
C GLU A 60 -22.21 -15.64 -5.29
N LEU A 61 -22.53 -14.34 -5.31
CA LEU A 61 -21.57 -13.25 -5.53
C LEU A 61 -20.34 -13.40 -4.62
N VAL A 62 -20.60 -13.53 -3.32
CA VAL A 62 -19.59 -13.67 -2.25
C VAL A 62 -18.78 -14.97 -2.37
N SER A 63 -19.41 -16.06 -2.79
CA SER A 63 -18.76 -17.37 -2.88
C SER A 63 -18.04 -17.64 -4.21
N GLU A 64 -18.32 -16.82 -5.23
CA GLU A 64 -17.88 -17.07 -6.61
C GLU A 64 -16.98 -15.98 -7.16
N ASN A 65 -17.13 -14.73 -6.71
CA ASN A 65 -16.45 -13.58 -7.30
C ASN A 65 -15.47 -12.94 -6.33
N TYR A 66 -14.40 -12.42 -6.90
CA TYR A 66 -13.34 -11.74 -6.18
C TYR A 66 -13.59 -10.24 -6.07
N ILE A 67 -12.97 -9.63 -5.06
CA ILE A 67 -12.97 -8.20 -4.88
C ILE A 67 -12.09 -7.56 -5.95
N GLN A 68 -12.53 -6.39 -6.41
CA GLN A 68 -11.77 -5.51 -7.29
C GLN A 68 -11.72 -4.14 -6.65
N LEU A 69 -10.62 -3.43 -6.86
CA LEU A 69 -10.46 -2.06 -6.39
C LEU A 69 -10.43 -1.13 -7.61
N LEU A 70 -11.28 -0.12 -7.63
CA LEU A 70 -11.25 0.96 -8.61
C LEU A 70 -10.72 2.22 -7.92
N ILE A 71 -9.61 2.75 -8.42
CA ILE A 71 -8.92 3.93 -7.89
C ILE A 71 -9.06 5.06 -8.89
N PHE A 72 -9.64 6.18 -8.44
CA PHE A 72 -9.62 7.44 -9.20
C PHE A 72 -8.98 8.52 -8.34
N SER A 73 -7.69 8.79 -8.61
CA SER A 73 -6.90 9.73 -7.84
C SER A 73 -7.29 11.18 -8.10
N ASP A 74 -7.07 12.01 -7.11
CA ASP A 74 -7.19 13.46 -7.26
C ASP A 74 -5.97 14.05 -8.00
N ARG A 75 -5.98 15.37 -8.18
CA ARG A 75 -4.88 16.10 -8.85
C ARG A 75 -3.54 16.03 -8.12
N HIS A 76 -3.53 15.61 -6.87
CA HIS A 76 -2.34 15.39 -6.06
C HIS A 76 -1.95 13.92 -6.03
N GLN A 77 -2.56 13.09 -6.89
CA GLN A 77 -2.36 11.65 -6.97
C GLN A 77 -2.73 10.92 -5.68
N ASN A 78 -3.70 11.46 -4.94
CA ASN A 78 -4.21 10.81 -3.73
C ASN A 78 -5.58 10.20 -3.97
N ALA A 79 -5.84 9.05 -3.35
CA ALA A 79 -7.19 8.53 -3.21
C ALA A 79 -7.34 7.78 -1.89
N GLU A 80 -8.55 7.78 -1.33
CA GLU A 80 -8.87 6.99 -0.16
C GLU A 80 -10.15 6.18 -0.36
N GLY A 81 -10.20 5.02 0.28
CA GLY A 81 -11.39 4.20 0.37
C GLY A 81 -11.36 3.33 1.61
N THR A 82 -12.47 2.66 1.87
CA THR A 82 -12.62 1.78 3.02
C THR A 82 -13.38 0.55 2.61
N LEU A 83 -13.03 -0.59 3.20
CA LEU A 83 -13.72 -1.85 2.99
C LEU A 83 -14.07 -2.45 4.34
N TYR A 84 -15.34 -2.79 4.54
CA TYR A 84 -15.80 -3.53 5.70
C TYR A 84 -16.19 -4.94 5.24
N VAL A 85 -15.55 -5.95 5.80
CA VAL A 85 -15.84 -7.36 5.55
C VAL A 85 -16.27 -7.97 6.87
N ASP A 86 -17.46 -8.54 6.91
CA ASP A 86 -17.95 -9.31 8.03
C ASP A 86 -18.05 -10.78 7.63
N LYS A 87 -18.41 -11.67 8.56
CA LYS A 87 -18.30 -13.10 8.31
C LYS A 87 -19.45 -13.62 7.45
N ASP A 88 -20.67 -13.11 7.66
CA ASP A 88 -21.87 -13.66 7.03
C ASP A 88 -22.81 -12.61 6.42
N GLY A 89 -22.54 -11.32 6.56
CA GLY A 89 -23.38 -10.22 6.04
C GLY A 89 -24.73 -10.09 6.73
N ILE A 90 -24.98 -10.83 7.83
CA ILE A 90 -26.31 -11.01 8.43
C ILE A 90 -26.28 -10.79 9.95
N SER A 91 -25.22 -11.21 10.63
CA SER A 91 -25.17 -11.33 12.08
C SER A 91 -24.78 -10.02 12.77
N LEU A 92 -25.76 -9.41 13.45
CA LEU A 92 -25.54 -8.23 14.30
C LEU A 92 -24.54 -8.45 15.44
N LYS A 93 -24.27 -9.72 15.81
CA LYS A 93 -23.32 -10.01 16.89
C LYS A 93 -21.91 -9.61 16.50
N GLU A 94 -21.59 -9.57 15.22
CA GLU A 94 -20.22 -9.38 14.71
C GLU A 94 -19.65 -8.02 15.07
N ILE A 95 -20.50 -6.98 15.06
CA ILE A 95 -20.16 -5.65 15.55
C ILE A 95 -19.88 -5.68 17.06
N SER A 96 -20.70 -6.38 17.84
CA SER A 96 -20.53 -6.44 19.30
C SER A 96 -19.37 -7.34 19.75
N SER A 97 -18.98 -8.31 18.93
CA SER A 97 -17.87 -9.23 19.19
C SER A 97 -16.58 -8.86 18.47
N ASN A 98 -16.55 -7.75 17.73
CA ASN A 98 -15.43 -7.33 16.87
C ASN A 98 -14.95 -8.43 15.92
N THR A 99 -15.86 -9.27 15.43
CA THR A 99 -15.55 -10.35 14.47
C THR A 99 -15.85 -9.87 13.06
N PHE A 100 -15.15 -8.82 12.65
CA PHE A 100 -15.19 -8.20 11.33
C PHE A 100 -13.79 -7.69 10.99
N GLU A 101 -13.59 -7.31 9.74
CA GLU A 101 -12.37 -6.70 9.23
C GLU A 101 -12.72 -5.36 8.58
N TYR A 102 -12.14 -4.28 9.09
CA TYR A 102 -12.31 -2.95 8.52
C TYR A 102 -10.99 -2.44 7.99
N TYR A 103 -10.89 -2.33 6.67
CA TYR A 103 -9.70 -1.87 5.97
C TYR A 103 -9.81 -0.40 5.59
N LYS A 104 -8.74 0.35 5.80
CA LYS A 104 -8.48 1.63 5.14
C LYS A 104 -7.54 1.40 3.97
N ILE A 105 -7.92 1.90 2.80
CA ILE A 105 -7.16 1.80 1.57
C ILE A 105 -6.75 3.21 1.16
N THR A 106 -5.47 3.42 0.86
CA THR A 106 -4.96 4.70 0.38
C THR A 106 -4.11 4.51 -0.85
N PHE A 107 -4.17 5.47 -1.76
CA PHE A 107 -3.29 5.58 -2.92
C PHE A 107 -2.57 6.92 -2.84
N SER A 108 -1.25 6.91 -2.90
CA SER A 108 -0.40 8.11 -2.91
C SER A 108 1.01 7.72 -3.34
N GLU A 109 1.71 8.59 -4.08
CA GLU A 109 3.15 8.41 -4.37
C GLU A 109 3.50 7.03 -4.97
N ASN A 110 2.74 6.60 -5.98
CA ASN A 110 2.88 5.29 -6.63
C ASN A 110 2.80 4.09 -5.65
N MET A 111 2.09 4.27 -4.54
CA MET A 111 1.87 3.25 -3.53
C MET A 111 0.39 3.11 -3.21
N ILE A 112 -0.10 1.87 -3.26
CA ILE A 112 -1.39 1.46 -2.69
C ILE A 112 -1.10 0.89 -1.31
N ARG A 113 -1.74 1.39 -0.25
CA ARG A 113 -1.65 0.81 1.10
C ARG A 113 -2.99 0.26 1.50
N ILE A 114 -2.98 -0.92 2.10
CA ILE A 114 -4.17 -1.59 2.65
C ILE A 114 -3.87 -1.89 4.11
N ALA A 115 -4.57 -1.22 5.01
CA ALA A 115 -4.34 -1.35 6.44
C ALA A 115 -5.61 -1.82 7.14
N LEU A 116 -5.50 -2.87 7.95
CA LEU A 116 -6.56 -3.26 8.89
C LEU A 116 -6.64 -2.18 9.97
N ALA A 117 -7.69 -1.36 9.91
CA ALA A 117 -7.90 -0.21 10.77
C ALA A 117 -8.72 -0.55 12.03
N ASP A 118 -9.59 -1.56 11.97
CA ASP A 118 -10.36 -2.07 13.11
C ASP A 118 -10.80 -3.52 12.88
N GLY A 119 -11.24 -4.17 13.97
CA GLY A 119 -11.66 -5.56 13.99
C GLY A 119 -10.49 -6.53 14.18
N PHE A 120 -10.78 -7.83 14.08
CA PHE A 120 -9.79 -8.89 14.20
C PHE A 120 -9.99 -9.92 13.10
N GLU A 121 -8.89 -10.50 12.65
CA GLU A 121 -8.90 -11.54 11.62
C GLU A 121 -9.84 -12.69 12.05
N THR A 122 -10.85 -12.94 11.22
CA THR A 122 -11.76 -14.05 11.48
C THR A 122 -11.11 -15.32 10.95
N SER A 123 -10.58 -16.15 11.85
CA SER A 123 -9.79 -17.36 11.55
C SER A 123 -10.53 -18.51 10.83
N GLY A 124 -11.64 -18.25 10.12
CA GLY A 124 -12.27 -19.28 9.29
C GLY A 124 -13.56 -18.87 8.59
N LYS A 125 -13.53 -19.01 7.26
CA LYS A 125 -14.59 -18.88 6.23
C LYS A 125 -14.83 -17.48 5.66
N LEU A 126 -13.86 -16.95 4.91
CA LEU A 126 -14.05 -15.81 4.02
C LEU A 126 -13.34 -16.01 2.66
N ASP A 127 -13.25 -17.25 2.21
CA ASP A 127 -12.24 -17.75 1.27
C ASP A 127 -12.22 -17.11 -0.14
N LYS A 128 -13.20 -16.27 -0.51
CA LYS A 128 -13.16 -15.45 -1.75
C LYS A 128 -13.48 -13.97 -1.57
N ASN A 129 -14.21 -13.60 -0.51
CA ASN A 129 -14.41 -12.21 -0.09
C ASN A 129 -13.14 -11.55 0.48
N GLN A 130 -12.03 -12.28 0.51
CA GLN A 130 -10.73 -11.75 0.90
C GLN A 130 -9.73 -11.76 -0.24
N ILE A 131 -10.13 -12.11 -1.47
CA ILE A 131 -9.21 -12.15 -2.61
C ILE A 131 -9.47 -10.93 -3.49
N VAL A 132 -8.40 -10.19 -3.78
CA VAL A 132 -8.35 -9.13 -4.78
C VAL A 132 -7.92 -9.74 -6.11
N GLU A 133 -8.76 -9.63 -7.13
CA GLU A 133 -8.45 -10.12 -8.49
C GLU A 133 -7.76 -9.04 -9.33
N ASN A 134 -8.20 -7.78 -9.18
CA ASN A 134 -7.70 -6.67 -9.99
C ASN A 134 -7.80 -5.36 -9.21
N ILE A 135 -6.73 -4.57 -9.25
CA ILE A 135 -6.74 -3.18 -8.83
C ILE A 135 -6.54 -2.33 -10.08
N THR A 136 -7.49 -1.44 -10.36
CA THR A 136 -7.49 -0.59 -11.54
C THR A 136 -7.36 0.88 -11.13
N VAL A 137 -6.33 1.55 -11.61
CA VAL A 137 -6.17 3.01 -11.54
C VAL A 137 -6.68 3.61 -12.85
N VAL A 138 -7.65 4.52 -12.74
CA VAL A 138 -8.26 5.23 -13.87
C VAL A 138 -7.59 6.58 -14.06
N ASP A 139 -7.61 7.12 -15.28
CA ASP A 139 -6.91 8.38 -15.62
C ASP A 139 -5.40 8.26 -15.37
N ALA A 140 -4.85 7.10 -15.72
CA ALA A 140 -3.50 6.68 -15.44
C ALA A 140 -2.50 7.04 -16.56
N ALA A 141 -2.80 8.02 -17.41
CA ALA A 141 -1.94 8.44 -18.52
C ALA A 141 -0.49 8.71 -18.13
N MET A 142 -0.28 9.20 -16.91
CA MET A 142 1.04 9.50 -16.36
C MET A 142 1.84 8.27 -15.90
N TYR A 143 1.23 7.09 -15.87
CA TYR A 143 1.86 5.83 -15.46
C TYR A 143 2.09 4.89 -16.66
N ASN A 144 2.07 5.42 -17.89
CA ASN A 144 2.17 4.62 -19.12
C ASN A 144 3.53 3.92 -19.31
N ASP A 145 4.54 4.33 -18.56
CA ASP A 145 5.89 3.80 -18.55
C ASP A 145 6.18 2.90 -17.33
N THR A 146 5.17 2.61 -16.51
CA THR A 146 5.29 1.68 -15.38
C THR A 146 5.62 0.28 -15.90
N ASP A 147 6.71 -0.29 -15.40
CA ASP A 147 7.23 -1.60 -15.84
C ASP A 147 7.45 -2.58 -14.70
N PHE A 148 7.23 -2.17 -13.44
CA PHE A 148 7.24 -3.05 -12.28
C PHE A 148 6.12 -2.74 -11.29
N ALA A 149 5.72 -3.75 -10.52
CA ALA A 149 4.87 -3.62 -9.34
C ALA A 149 5.17 -4.75 -8.35
N CYS A 150 5.21 -4.41 -7.06
CA CYS A 150 5.64 -5.29 -5.97
C CYS A 150 4.64 -5.17 -4.82
N MET A 151 4.10 -6.29 -4.38
CA MET A 151 3.25 -6.40 -3.20
C MET A 151 4.10 -6.70 -1.97
N PHE A 152 3.80 -6.06 -0.84
CA PHE A 152 4.41 -6.34 0.46
C PHE A 152 3.39 -7.00 1.38
N ASP A 153 3.82 -8.02 2.11
CA ASP A 153 3.00 -8.68 3.12
C ASP A 153 3.23 -8.16 4.54
N GLU A 154 2.69 -8.86 5.54
CA GLU A 154 2.82 -8.48 6.94
C GLU A 154 4.26 -8.58 7.48
N ASN A 155 5.09 -9.42 6.86
CA ASN A 155 6.52 -9.54 7.15
C ASN A 155 7.36 -8.60 6.28
N MET A 156 6.71 -7.79 5.44
CA MET A 156 7.34 -6.96 4.42
C MET A 156 8.09 -7.78 3.35
N ASP A 157 7.72 -9.05 3.17
CA ASP A 157 8.22 -9.86 2.07
C ASP A 157 7.63 -9.33 0.76
N SER A 158 8.51 -9.02 -0.20
CA SER A 158 8.10 -8.49 -1.50
C SER A 158 7.77 -9.63 -2.47
N THR A 159 6.58 -9.58 -3.08
CA THR A 159 6.19 -10.47 -4.17
C THR A 159 5.91 -9.65 -5.43
N PRO A 160 6.64 -9.88 -6.54
CA PRO A 160 6.34 -9.22 -7.81
C PRO A 160 4.95 -9.59 -8.31
N ILE A 161 4.19 -8.58 -8.75
CA ILE A 161 2.87 -8.75 -9.39
C ILE A 161 2.91 -8.22 -10.82
N VAL A 162 1.89 -8.55 -11.61
CA VAL A 162 1.80 -8.07 -12.99
C VAL A 162 1.20 -6.68 -13.00
N VAL A 163 1.85 -5.78 -13.73
CA VAL A 163 1.32 -4.47 -14.09
C VAL A 163 1.04 -4.43 -15.57
N ASP A 164 -0.15 -3.94 -15.94
CA ASP A 164 -0.61 -3.86 -17.33
C ASP A 164 -1.28 -2.50 -17.57
N TYR A 165 -0.81 -1.78 -18.59
CA TYR A 165 -1.32 -0.44 -18.93
C TYR A 165 -2.11 -0.51 -20.24
N ASP A 166 -3.38 -0.10 -20.17
CA ASP A 166 -4.26 0.04 -21.33
C ASP A 166 -4.17 1.48 -21.85
N GLU A 167 -3.44 1.66 -22.96
CA GLU A 167 -3.28 2.96 -23.63
C GLU A 167 -4.59 3.55 -24.16
N GLU A 168 -5.57 2.72 -24.57
CA GLU A 168 -6.83 3.20 -25.15
C GLU A 168 -7.74 3.79 -24.08
N LYS A 169 -7.77 3.16 -22.90
CA LYS A 169 -8.60 3.58 -21.77
C LYS A 169 -7.86 4.46 -20.76
N GLU A 170 -6.55 4.60 -20.91
CA GLU A 170 -5.67 5.23 -19.93
C GLU A 170 -5.86 4.63 -18.52
N THR A 171 -5.85 3.30 -18.42
CA THR A 171 -6.01 2.57 -17.15
C THR A 171 -4.80 1.70 -16.84
N LEU A 172 -4.38 1.68 -15.57
CA LEU A 172 -3.32 0.80 -15.06
C LEU A 172 -3.94 -0.32 -14.22
N HIS A 173 -3.57 -1.55 -14.50
CA HIS A 173 -4.09 -2.75 -13.83
C HIS A 173 -2.98 -3.46 -13.05
N PHE A 174 -3.28 -3.86 -11.82
CA PHE A 174 -2.45 -4.75 -11.01
C PHE A 174 -3.13 -6.11 -10.91
N LEU A 175 -2.42 -7.15 -11.34
CA LEU A 175 -2.94 -8.51 -11.49
C LEU A 175 -2.01 -9.52 -10.80
N PRO A 176 -2.55 -10.66 -10.29
CA PRO A 176 -1.72 -11.78 -9.84
C PRO A 176 -0.79 -12.25 -10.96
N ARG A 177 0.42 -12.73 -10.60
CA ARG A 177 1.42 -13.15 -11.61
C ARG A 177 1.00 -14.39 -12.39
N HIS A 178 0.23 -15.26 -11.74
CA HIS A 178 -0.29 -16.50 -12.32
C HIS A 178 -1.77 -16.65 -12.01
N GLU A 179 -2.54 -17.28 -12.91
CA GLU A 179 -3.98 -17.54 -12.73
C GLU A 179 -4.33 -18.33 -11.46
N LYS A 180 -3.35 -18.99 -10.85
CA LYS A 180 -3.52 -19.76 -9.60
C LYS A 180 -3.07 -18.99 -8.35
N GLU A 181 -2.37 -17.88 -8.54
CA GLU A 181 -2.01 -17.00 -7.43
C GLU A 181 -3.19 -16.08 -7.13
N VAL A 182 -3.37 -15.80 -5.86
CA VAL A 182 -4.43 -14.94 -5.35
C VAL A 182 -3.79 -13.86 -4.51
N ILE A 183 -4.30 -12.64 -4.60
CA ILE A 183 -3.85 -11.53 -3.76
C ILE A 183 -4.83 -11.46 -2.59
N GLU A 184 -4.45 -11.96 -1.42
CA GLU A 184 -5.34 -11.92 -0.26
C GLU A 184 -5.30 -10.53 0.39
N LEU A 185 -6.45 -9.89 0.60
CA LEU A 185 -6.57 -8.57 1.25
C LEU A 185 -5.79 -8.49 2.55
N ARG A 186 -5.84 -9.55 3.36
CA ARG A 186 -5.10 -9.65 4.64
C ARG A 186 -3.58 -9.68 4.45
N SER A 187 -3.10 -10.28 3.34
CA SER A 187 -1.68 -10.42 3.06
C SER A 187 -1.11 -9.21 2.37
N ILE A 188 -1.89 -8.18 2.04
CA ILE A 188 -1.39 -6.96 1.42
C ILE A 188 -1.22 -5.91 2.51
N ARG A 189 -0.01 -5.39 2.67
CA ARG A 189 0.27 -4.13 3.38
C ARG A 189 0.41 -2.97 2.42
N GLY A 190 1.02 -3.24 1.28
CA GLY A 190 0.98 -2.30 0.18
C GLY A 190 1.42 -2.90 -1.14
N ILE A 191 1.27 -2.09 -2.18
CA ILE A 191 1.76 -2.35 -3.52
C ILE A 191 2.50 -1.09 -3.94
N GLN A 192 3.79 -1.21 -4.25
CA GLN A 192 4.59 -0.16 -4.86
C GLN A 192 4.79 -0.48 -6.33
N PHE A 193 4.77 0.53 -7.19
CA PHE A 193 5.00 0.39 -8.61
C PHE A 193 5.74 1.60 -9.16
N GLY A 194 6.27 1.48 -10.37
CA GLY A 194 7.01 2.56 -11.00
C GLY A 194 7.69 2.15 -12.31
N ASN A 195 8.57 3.01 -12.78
CA ASN A 195 9.41 2.81 -13.95
C ASN A 195 10.84 2.49 -13.50
N SER A 196 11.36 1.31 -13.84
CA SER A 196 12.69 0.84 -13.43
C SER A 196 13.87 1.73 -13.86
N ARG A 197 13.64 2.71 -14.75
CA ARG A 197 14.63 3.70 -15.16
C ARG A 197 14.68 4.93 -14.25
N GLU A 198 13.61 5.22 -13.54
CA GLU A 198 13.44 6.43 -12.73
C GLU A 198 13.20 6.12 -11.25
N ASP A 199 12.51 5.02 -10.98
CA ASP A 199 12.11 4.56 -9.65
C ASP A 199 12.90 3.31 -9.22
N GLU A 200 13.12 3.20 -7.92
CA GLU A 200 13.73 2.02 -7.32
C GLU A 200 12.70 0.90 -7.14
N SER A 201 13.02 -0.29 -7.67
CA SER A 201 12.13 -1.46 -7.56
C SER A 201 12.40 -2.27 -6.30
N PHE A 202 11.41 -2.30 -5.39
CA PHE A 202 11.46 -3.17 -4.21
C PHE A 202 10.96 -4.60 -4.49
N CYS A 203 10.94 -5.05 -5.75
CA CYS A 203 10.45 -6.40 -6.11
C CYS A 203 11.46 -7.50 -5.78
N ASN A 204 12.71 -7.13 -5.53
CA ASN A 204 13.78 -8.05 -5.20
C ASN A 204 14.82 -7.33 -4.32
N PRO A 205 14.47 -6.98 -3.06
CA PRO A 205 15.35 -6.25 -2.17
C PRO A 205 16.58 -7.12 -1.90
N THR A 206 17.69 -6.83 -2.59
CA THR A 206 18.95 -7.57 -2.38
C THR A 206 19.79 -6.80 -1.37
N TYR A 207 19.33 -6.76 -0.12
CA TYR A 207 20.11 -6.20 0.97
C TYR A 207 21.08 -7.26 1.49
N VAL A 208 22.38 -6.94 1.48
CA VAL A 208 23.33 -7.62 2.34
C VAL A 208 23.78 -6.62 3.38
N ILE A 209 23.40 -6.91 4.63
CA ILE A 209 24.02 -6.26 5.77
C ILE A 209 25.38 -6.92 5.94
N SER A 210 26.43 -6.23 5.49
CA SER A 210 27.80 -6.64 5.75
C SER A 210 28.28 -6.01 7.06
N ASP A 211 28.65 -6.89 7.99
CA ASP A 211 29.40 -6.64 9.22
C ASP A 211 28.94 -5.47 10.12
N ILE A 212 28.20 -5.82 11.15
CA ILE A 212 27.95 -4.93 12.29
C ILE A 212 29.20 -4.91 13.17
N GLN A 213 30.03 -3.88 13.01
CA GLN A 213 31.15 -3.67 13.92
C GLN A 213 30.66 -2.99 15.20
N VAL A 214 30.44 -3.79 16.24
CA VAL A 214 30.20 -3.27 17.59
C VAL A 214 31.55 -2.91 18.22
N ASP A 215 31.84 -1.62 18.28
CA ASP A 215 33.01 -1.09 18.97
C ASP A 215 32.91 -1.31 20.50
N LYS A 216 33.31 -2.52 20.93
CA LYS A 216 33.63 -2.96 22.30
C LYS A 216 32.45 -3.24 23.26
N GLU A 217 32.60 -4.32 24.03
CA GLU A 217 31.81 -4.66 25.22
C GLU A 217 31.68 -3.46 26.18
N GLY A 218 30.45 -3.10 26.53
CA GLY A 218 30.16 -2.10 27.56
C GLY A 218 28.81 -1.43 27.34
N ASP A 219 28.12 -1.17 28.46
CA ASP A 219 26.81 -0.54 28.63
C ASP A 219 26.22 0.11 27.37
N TYR A 220 25.18 -0.52 26.82
CA TYR A 220 24.59 -0.20 25.52
C TYR A 220 23.68 1.04 25.54
N ALA A 221 23.40 1.59 26.71
CA ALA A 221 22.65 2.83 26.83
C ALA A 221 23.43 3.98 26.20
N ASN A 222 22.91 4.53 25.09
CA ASN A 222 23.46 5.66 24.32
C ASN A 222 24.64 5.35 23.37
N LYS A 223 24.88 4.08 22.99
CA LYS A 223 25.84 3.79 21.93
C LYS A 223 25.20 3.89 20.55
N LYS A 224 25.94 4.55 19.66
CA LYS A 224 25.67 4.64 18.22
C LYS A 224 26.30 3.42 17.55
N VAL A 225 25.50 2.62 16.87
CA VAL A 225 25.95 1.52 16.02
C VAL A 225 25.84 2.02 14.58
N THR A 226 26.94 2.03 13.85
CA THR A 226 26.91 2.33 12.42
C THR A 226 26.92 1.01 11.67
N VAL A 227 25.90 0.73 10.89
CA VAL A 227 25.82 -0.44 10.03
C VAL A 227 26.07 0.03 8.62
N LYS A 228 27.02 -0.61 7.94
CA LYS A 228 27.19 -0.42 6.51
C LYS A 228 26.20 -1.32 5.79
N VAL A 229 25.35 -0.71 4.99
CA VAL A 229 24.44 -1.46 4.12
C VAL A 229 25.08 -1.45 2.73
N GLU A 230 25.54 -2.62 2.29
CA GLU A 230 26.12 -2.79 0.97
C GLU A 230 25.08 -3.36 0.02
N ALA A 231 24.75 -2.60 -1.03
CA ALA A 231 23.89 -3.09 -2.09
C ALA A 231 24.62 -4.18 -2.87
N THR A 232 23.98 -5.34 -3.06
CA THR A 232 24.60 -6.47 -3.78
C THR A 232 24.26 -6.51 -5.26
N ASN A 233 23.21 -5.82 -5.68
CA ASN A 233 22.84 -5.63 -7.08
C ASN A 233 22.72 -4.13 -7.36
N GLY A 234 23.32 -3.68 -8.47
CA GLY A 234 23.79 -2.31 -8.71
C GLY A 234 22.75 -1.20 -8.88
N ASP A 235 21.56 -1.34 -8.30
CA ASP A 235 20.47 -0.37 -8.41
C ASP A 235 20.42 0.59 -7.20
N MET A 236 21.17 0.33 -6.12
CA MET A 236 21.38 1.26 -5.00
C MET A 236 22.86 1.52 -4.72
N SER A 237 23.19 2.76 -4.31
CA SER A 237 24.48 3.06 -3.69
C SER A 237 24.48 2.61 -2.22
N SER A 238 25.55 1.95 -1.78
CA SER A 238 25.75 1.62 -0.35
C SER A 238 25.57 2.85 0.54
N PHE A 239 24.99 2.67 1.72
CA PHE A 239 24.76 3.74 2.69
C PHE A 239 25.12 3.31 4.11
N ASP A 240 25.46 4.29 4.94
CA ASP A 240 25.69 4.08 6.36
C ASP A 240 24.37 4.37 7.12
N ALA A 241 23.90 3.39 7.88
CA ALA A 241 22.74 3.53 8.75
C ALA A 241 23.20 3.64 10.21
N GLU A 242 22.68 4.62 10.94
CA GLU A 242 23.05 4.88 12.33
C GLU A 242 21.91 4.45 13.27
N PHE A 243 22.18 3.46 14.10
CA PHE A 243 21.25 2.94 15.08
C PHE A 243 21.62 3.44 16.47
N TYR A 244 20.64 3.98 17.18
CA TYR A 244 20.78 4.36 18.58
C TYR A 244 19.96 3.42 19.43
N LEU A 245 20.63 2.68 20.32
CA LEU A 245 19.92 1.95 21.37
C LEU A 245 19.47 2.92 22.45
N LEU A 246 18.16 3.15 22.52
CA LEU A 246 17.53 3.89 23.57
C LEU A 246 17.35 3.00 24.80
N LYS A 247 17.24 3.65 25.97
CA LYS A 247 16.84 2.97 27.20
C LYS A 247 15.48 2.30 26.96
N ASP A 248 15.30 1.08 27.45
CA ASP A 248 14.07 0.27 27.31
C ASP A 248 13.89 -0.48 25.98
N ASN A 249 14.99 -0.96 25.37
CA ASN A 249 14.97 -1.86 24.19
C ASN A 249 14.38 -1.24 22.91
N LEU A 250 14.35 0.09 22.82
CA LEU A 250 13.93 0.81 21.61
C LEU A 250 15.16 1.13 20.75
N ILE A 251 15.01 0.99 19.43
CA ILE A 251 16.02 1.35 18.45
C ILE A 251 15.52 2.58 17.70
N ASN A 252 16.29 3.67 17.69
CA ASN A 252 16.07 4.79 16.78
C ASN A 252 17.03 4.65 15.60
N VAL A 253 16.51 4.66 14.39
CA VAL A 253 17.31 4.54 13.16
C VAL A 253 17.36 5.89 12.47
N ASP A 254 18.56 6.45 12.37
CA ASP A 254 18.84 7.67 11.60
C ASP A 254 19.64 7.25 10.34
N PHE A 255 19.15 7.61 9.16
CA PHE A 255 19.84 7.36 7.89
C PHE A 255 20.46 8.66 7.36
N VAL A 256 21.70 8.59 6.89
CA VAL A 256 22.35 9.70 6.18
C VAL A 256 22.73 9.19 4.79
N PRO A 257 21.91 9.42 3.75
CA PRO A 257 22.29 9.04 2.40
C PRO A 257 23.51 9.87 1.98
N ASP A 258 24.51 9.21 1.38
CA ASP A 258 25.79 9.83 0.98
C ASP A 258 25.66 10.67 -0.33
N ILE A 259 24.43 11.02 -0.68
CA ILE A 259 24.06 11.72 -1.91
C ILE A 259 23.53 13.12 -1.56
N SER A 260 23.91 14.09 -2.40
CA SER A 260 23.44 15.48 -2.52
C SER A 260 22.03 15.75 -1.93
N PRO A 261 21.77 16.92 -1.30
CA PRO A 261 20.68 17.19 -0.35
C PRO A 261 19.24 17.17 -0.89
N GLU A 262 18.94 16.43 -1.95
CA GLU A 262 17.57 16.17 -2.35
C GLU A 262 16.95 15.16 -1.37
N PRO A 263 15.81 15.49 -0.74
CA PRO A 263 15.20 14.65 0.27
C PRO A 263 14.67 13.36 -0.37
N PHE A 264 15.30 12.23 -0.05
CA PHE A 264 14.72 10.91 -0.22
C PHE A 264 13.77 10.64 0.95
N GLU A 265 12.49 10.38 0.68
CA GLU A 265 11.49 10.06 1.70
C GLU A 265 11.21 8.56 1.73
N MET A 266 11.50 7.93 2.87
CA MET A 266 11.04 6.57 3.16
C MET A 266 9.57 6.57 3.59
N PRO A 267 8.82 5.49 3.35
CA PRO A 267 7.43 5.36 3.79
C PRO A 267 7.33 5.55 5.31
N ASN A 268 6.60 6.60 5.71
CA ASN A 268 6.38 6.96 7.11
C ASN A 268 5.57 5.88 7.87
N ILE A 269 6.20 5.17 8.81
CA ILE A 269 5.49 4.53 9.94
C ILE A 269 5.63 5.46 11.15
N VAL A 270 4.63 6.32 11.36
CA VAL A 270 4.57 7.21 12.53
C VAL A 270 3.76 6.55 13.63
N LEU A 271 4.43 6.08 14.68
CA LEU A 271 3.79 5.85 15.97
C LEU A 271 4.13 7.01 16.92
N ASN A 272 3.18 7.94 17.01
CA ASN A 272 2.97 8.98 18.04
C ASN A 272 4.23 9.52 18.76
N SER A 273 4.90 10.51 18.15
CA SER A 273 6.02 11.24 18.76
C SER A 273 5.54 12.45 19.59
N THR A 274 5.59 12.37 20.92
CA THR A 274 5.38 13.54 21.80
C THR A 274 6.65 14.04 22.49
N LEU A 275 7.83 13.59 22.07
CA LEU A 275 9.11 14.05 22.62
C LEU A 275 10.02 14.41 21.45
N TYR A 276 10.52 15.66 21.43
CA TYR A 276 11.50 16.26 20.51
C TYR A 276 10.96 16.89 19.20
N PRO A 277 10.65 18.21 19.21
CA PRO A 277 10.05 18.90 18.05
C PRO A 277 11.01 19.23 16.88
N ASN A 278 12.30 18.86 16.94
CA ASN A 278 13.30 19.29 15.94
C ASN A 278 14.19 18.15 15.36
N ARG A 279 13.77 16.89 15.45
CA ARG A 279 14.41 15.76 14.74
C ARG A 279 13.34 14.89 14.10
N LYS A 280 13.51 14.49 12.83
CA LYS A 280 12.76 13.37 12.27
C LYS A 280 13.33 12.12 12.93
N SER A 281 12.57 11.51 13.84
CA SER A 281 12.95 10.29 14.55
C SER A 281 11.90 9.23 14.23
N PHE A 282 12.33 8.04 13.87
CA PHE A 282 11.44 6.93 13.53
C PHE A 282 11.46 5.92 14.69
N ALA A 283 10.31 5.73 15.32
CA ALA A 283 10.14 4.73 16.37
C ALA A 283 9.60 3.44 15.76
N THR A 284 10.44 2.40 15.67
CA THR A 284 9.99 1.06 15.29
C THR A 284 9.37 0.38 16.52
N GLY A 285 8.05 0.44 16.62
CA GLY A 285 7.30 -0.38 17.58
C GLY A 285 7.20 -1.83 17.11
N ASP A 286 7.38 -2.78 18.04
CA ASP A 286 7.10 -4.23 17.94
C ASP A 286 7.92 -5.12 16.98
N ILE A 287 9.18 -4.77 16.66
CA ILE A 287 10.13 -5.76 16.08
C ILE A 287 10.72 -6.70 17.17
N MET A 288 10.61 -6.33 18.45
CA MET A 288 11.39 -6.95 19.54
C MET A 288 10.78 -8.21 20.18
N SER A 289 9.63 -8.72 19.74
CA SER A 289 9.09 -9.97 20.29
C SER A 289 9.86 -11.24 19.88
N TYR A 290 10.84 -11.14 18.96
CA TYR A 290 11.62 -12.28 18.46
C TYR A 290 13.12 -12.24 18.77
N LEU A 291 13.61 -11.22 19.48
CA LEU A 291 15.05 -11.02 19.66
C LEU A 291 15.54 -11.51 21.04
N ASN A 292 16.08 -12.74 21.08
CA ASN A 292 17.02 -13.12 22.12
C ASN A 292 18.34 -12.37 21.87
N LEU A 293 18.74 -11.48 22.78
CA LEU A 293 20.03 -10.78 22.69
C LEU A 293 21.18 -11.82 22.73
N PRO A 294 22.05 -11.86 21.71
CA PRO A 294 23.15 -12.81 21.64
C PRO A 294 24.32 -12.40 22.53
N LYS A 295 25.25 -13.35 22.69
CA LYS A 295 26.50 -13.14 23.42
C LYS A 295 27.55 -12.54 22.50
N VAL A 296 28.54 -11.90 23.11
CA VAL A 296 29.64 -11.21 22.42
C VAL A 296 30.39 -12.16 21.49
N GLY A 297 30.53 -11.76 20.22
CA GLY A 297 31.20 -12.54 19.17
C GLY A 297 30.28 -13.29 18.22
N GLU A 298 28.96 -13.14 18.33
CA GLU A 298 27.98 -13.69 17.39
C GLU A 298 27.59 -12.65 16.33
N ASN A 299 27.50 -13.08 15.06
CA ASN A 299 27.02 -12.25 13.96
C ASN A 299 25.51 -12.04 14.12
N PHE A 300 25.08 -10.80 13.88
CA PHE A 300 23.67 -10.45 13.73
C PHE A 300 23.33 -10.31 12.26
N TYR A 301 22.11 -10.71 11.91
CA TYR A 301 21.48 -10.35 10.65
C TYR A 301 20.28 -9.49 11.01
N PHE A 302 20.20 -8.29 10.45
CA PHE A 302 18.95 -7.56 10.37
C PHE A 302 18.43 -7.75 8.95
N GLU A 303 17.13 -7.89 8.83
CA GLU A 303 16.46 -7.73 7.56
C GLU A 303 15.78 -6.38 7.66
N ILE A 304 16.28 -5.41 6.88
CA ILE A 304 15.67 -4.10 6.76
C ILE A 304 14.81 -4.22 5.50
N HIS A 305 13.50 -4.26 5.68
CA HIS A 305 12.55 -4.26 4.57
C HIS A 305 12.09 -2.83 4.29
#